data_AF-A0A0B7HPN2-F1
#
_entry.id   AF-A0A0B7HPN2-F1
#
_cell.length_a   1.000
_cell.length_b   1.000
_cell.length_c   1.000
_cell.angle_alpha   90.00
_cell.angle_beta   90.00
_cell.angle_gamma   90.00
#
_symmetry.space_group_name_H-M   'P 1'
#
loop_
_entity.id
_entity.type
_entity.pdbx_description
1 polymer ?
#
loop_
_entity_poly.entity_id
_entity_poly.type
_entity_poly.pdbx_seq_one_letter_code
_entity_poly.pdbx_strand_id
1 'polypeptide(L)'
;MQEKYIAFIEKYEKALHKQSQISNRISFLRLLLALLLVFSLYKTFTQEPILPYLVADLVLIITFVVLLKIHQKNALQRKLTQTLLQINKAEYHYLTENKKPWYDGASYINPQHDYSYDLDIFGTESLYHHLNRTATEAGKYALAQELLSHNTSQQIVKKQKATDELAKEVVWRQEFYALAKMVSDLPDNEQKLRDWAKQNHIGVHRKMAICCLYIPYPFFLKFTIGLCL
;
A
#
# COMPACT_ATOMS: atom_id res chain seq x y z
N MET A 1 -9.38 23.68 13.38
CA MET A 1 -9.10 22.22 13.24
C MET A 1 -9.78 21.63 12.01
N GLN A 2 -11.08 21.87 11.79
CA GLN A 2 -11.83 21.39 10.62
C GLN A 2 -11.30 21.90 9.27
N GLU A 3 -10.92 23.18 9.17
CA GLU A 3 -10.36 23.77 7.94
C GLU A 3 -9.11 23.03 7.41
N LYS A 4 -8.28 22.49 8.32
CA LYS A 4 -7.09 21.72 7.95
C LYS A 4 -7.46 20.42 7.25
N TYR A 5 -8.53 19.74 7.69
CA TYR A 5 -9.02 18.53 7.06
C TYR A 5 -9.65 18.80 5.70
N ILE A 6 -10.37 19.92 5.53
CA ILE A 6 -10.89 20.35 4.22
C ILE A 6 -9.73 20.58 3.23
N ALA A 7 -8.69 21.31 3.65
CA ALA A 7 -7.51 21.53 2.81
C ALA A 7 -6.80 20.21 2.42
N PHE A 8 -6.72 19.24 3.33
CA PHE A 8 -6.20 17.91 3.00
C PHE A 8 -7.09 17.13 2.04
N ILE A 9 -8.41 17.15 2.24
CA ILE A 9 -9.37 16.49 1.34
C ILE A 9 -9.21 17.03 -0.08
N GLU A 10 -9.23 18.35 -0.27
CA GLU A 10 -9.04 18.97 -1.59
C GLU A 10 -7.69 18.61 -2.22
N LYS A 11 -6.61 18.62 -1.42
CA LYS A 11 -5.27 18.25 -1.86
C LYS A 11 -5.24 16.82 -2.40
N TYR A 12 -5.81 15.86 -1.66
CA TYR A 12 -5.80 14.45 -2.04
C TYR A 12 -6.78 14.14 -3.18
N GLU A 13 -7.91 14.84 -3.29
CA GLU A 13 -8.81 14.73 -4.45
C GLU A 13 -8.15 15.22 -5.74
N LYS A 14 -7.48 16.37 -5.70
CA LYS A 14 -6.68 16.88 -6.83
C LYS A 14 -5.56 15.91 -7.21
N ALA A 15 -4.87 15.33 -6.22
CA ALA A 15 -3.83 14.33 -6.45
C ALA A 15 -4.37 13.04 -7.11
N LEU A 16 -5.50 12.52 -6.64
CA LEU A 16 -6.16 11.34 -7.22
C LEU A 16 -6.59 11.58 -8.66
N HIS A 17 -7.16 12.75 -8.96
CA HIS A 17 -7.54 13.12 -10.32
C HIS A 17 -6.32 13.17 -11.26
N LYS A 18 -5.20 13.74 -10.80
CA LYS A 18 -3.95 13.73 -11.58
C LYS A 18 -3.41 12.31 -11.80
N GLN A 19 -3.44 11.47 -10.76
CA GLN A 19 -2.98 10.07 -10.83
C GLN A 19 -3.86 9.21 -11.75
N SER A 20 -5.18 9.46 -11.81
CA SER A 20 -6.09 8.74 -12.70
C SER A 20 -5.81 9.09 -14.17
N GLN A 21 -5.55 10.36 -14.48
CA GLN A 21 -5.14 10.79 -15.83
C GLN A 21 -3.83 10.12 -16.26
N ILE A 22 -2.83 10.09 -15.38
CA ILE A 22 -1.56 9.40 -15.64
C ILE A 22 -1.80 7.91 -15.87
N SER A 23 -2.64 7.28 -15.05
CA SER A 23 -3.00 5.87 -15.21
C SER A 23 -3.63 5.59 -16.56
N ASN A 24 -4.56 6.44 -17.03
CA ASN A 24 -5.22 6.28 -18.32
C ASN A 24 -4.25 6.42 -19.49
N ARG A 25 -3.33 7.41 -19.43
CA ARG A 25 -2.26 7.57 -20.43
C ARG A 25 -1.35 6.36 -20.50
N ILE A 26 -0.94 5.83 -19.34
CA ILE A 26 -0.12 4.61 -19.26
C ILE A 26 -0.85 3.41 -19.86
N SER A 27 -2.15 3.23 -19.56
CA SER A 27 -2.97 2.15 -20.12
C SER A 27 -3.05 2.24 -21.65
N PHE A 28 -3.26 3.45 -22.19
CA PHE A 28 -3.28 3.67 -23.65
C PHE A 28 -1.93 3.39 -24.31
N LEU A 29 -0.82 3.90 -23.73
CA LEU A 29 0.52 3.63 -24.21
C LEU A 29 0.86 2.15 -24.22
N ARG A 30 0.43 1.39 -23.21
CA ARG A 30 0.62 -0.06 -23.15
C ARG A 30 -0.11 -0.78 -24.28
N LEU A 31 -1.33 -0.35 -24.61
CA LEU A 31 -2.11 -0.90 -25.72
C LEU A 31 -1.42 -0.60 -27.05
N LEU A 32 -0.97 0.64 -27.26
CA LEU A 32 -0.21 1.02 -28.45
C LEU A 32 1.06 0.17 -28.60
N LEU A 33 1.84 0.01 -27.53
CA LEU A 33 3.05 -0.83 -27.53
C LEU A 33 2.75 -2.29 -27.84
N ALA A 34 1.65 -2.85 -27.31
CA ALA A 34 1.25 -4.22 -27.61
C ALA A 34 0.91 -4.39 -29.10
N LEU A 35 0.20 -3.44 -29.71
CA LEU A 35 -0.10 -3.47 -31.14
C LEU A 35 1.18 -3.32 -31.99
N LEU A 36 2.08 -2.42 -31.61
CA LEU A 36 3.38 -2.24 -32.29
C LEU A 36 4.24 -3.51 -32.21
N LEU A 37 4.23 -4.20 -31.07
CA LEU A 37 4.96 -5.45 -30.88
C LEU A 37 4.40 -6.57 -31.77
N VAL A 38 3.07 -6.70 -31.86
CA VAL A 38 2.44 -7.67 -32.78
C VAL A 38 2.78 -7.35 -34.23
N PHE A 39 2.75 -6.07 -34.62
CA PHE A 39 3.10 -5.63 -35.96
C PHE A 39 4.58 -5.88 -36.30
N SER A 40 5.47 -5.58 -35.36
CA SER A 40 6.92 -5.81 -35.50
C SER A 40 7.22 -7.31 -35.67
N LEU A 41 6.64 -8.16 -34.83
CA LEU A 41 6.74 -9.62 -34.95
C LEU A 41 6.26 -10.13 -36.31
N TYR A 42 5.12 -9.62 -36.82
CA TYR A 42 4.63 -9.99 -38.15
C TYR A 42 5.64 -9.63 -39.26
N LYS A 43 6.28 -8.46 -39.15
CA LYS A 43 7.31 -8.01 -40.09
C LYS A 43 8.57 -8.88 -40.01
N THR A 44 8.97 -9.30 -38.81
CA THR A 44 10.09 -10.22 -38.59
C THR A 44 9.93 -11.53 -39.37
N PHE A 45 8.71 -12.05 -39.56
CA PHE A 45 8.47 -13.29 -40.31
C PHE A 45 8.26 -13.10 -41.82
N THR A 46 8.05 -11.87 -42.30
CA THR A 46 7.64 -11.61 -43.69
C THR A 46 8.64 -10.81 -44.51
N GLN A 47 9.64 -10.18 -43.88
CA GLN A 47 10.61 -9.33 -44.56
C GLN A 47 12.05 -9.68 -44.16
N GLU A 48 12.92 -9.78 -45.16
CA GLU A 48 14.38 -9.79 -44.99
C GLU A 48 14.94 -8.38 -45.27
N PRO A 49 15.97 -7.93 -44.53
CA PRO A 49 16.70 -8.62 -43.48
C PRO A 49 15.97 -8.60 -42.11
N ILE A 50 16.06 -9.71 -41.37
CA ILE A 50 15.39 -9.89 -40.06
C ILE A 50 15.99 -9.05 -38.90
N LEU A 51 17.27 -8.71 -38.99
CA LEU A 51 18.05 -8.08 -37.91
C LEU A 51 17.43 -6.78 -37.33
N PRO A 52 17.02 -5.77 -38.12
CA PRO A 52 16.44 -4.55 -37.58
C PRO A 52 15.13 -4.79 -36.81
N TYR A 53 14.31 -5.74 -37.23
CA TYR A 53 13.04 -6.05 -36.57
C TYR A 53 13.26 -6.77 -35.23
N LEU A 54 14.25 -7.67 -35.14
CA LEU A 54 14.64 -8.28 -33.86
C LEU A 54 15.13 -7.26 -32.83
N VAL A 55 15.91 -6.26 -33.26
CA VAL A 55 16.33 -5.16 -32.38
C VAL A 55 15.14 -4.33 -31.93
N ALA A 56 14.19 -4.03 -32.84
CA ALA A 56 12.97 -3.30 -32.50
C ALA A 56 12.10 -4.07 -31.47
N ASP A 57 11.92 -5.38 -31.65
CA ASP A 57 11.19 -6.25 -30.72
C ASP A 57 11.80 -6.19 -29.32
N LEU A 58 13.13 -6.29 -29.22
CA LEU A 58 13.84 -6.20 -27.93
C LEU A 58 13.60 -4.86 -27.23
N VAL A 59 13.68 -3.74 -27.98
CA VAL A 59 13.44 -2.39 -27.45
C VAL A 59 11.98 -2.24 -26.98
N LEU A 60 11.01 -2.77 -27.74
CA LEU A 60 9.60 -2.73 -27.37
C LEU A 60 9.32 -3.53 -26.09
N ILE A 61 9.92 -4.71 -25.94
CA ILE A 61 9.80 -5.53 -24.73
C ILE A 61 10.37 -4.80 -23.52
N ILE A 62 11.56 -4.22 -23.63
CA ILE A 62 12.19 -3.46 -22.54
C ILE A 62 11.30 -2.28 -22.14
N THR A 63 10.82 -1.52 -23.13
CA THR A 63 9.93 -0.36 -22.90
C THR A 63 8.63 -0.78 -22.21
N PHE A 64 8.04 -1.90 -22.62
CA PHE A 64 6.84 -2.46 -22.01
C PHE A 64 7.05 -2.84 -20.55
N VAL A 65 8.16 -3.49 -20.21
CA VAL A 65 8.50 -3.87 -18.82
C VAL A 65 8.71 -2.63 -17.94
N VAL A 66 9.40 -1.60 -18.45
CA VAL A 66 9.57 -0.32 -17.73
C VAL A 66 8.21 0.32 -17.47
N LEU A 67 7.32 0.34 -18.46
CA LEU A 67 5.99 0.91 -18.34
C LEU A 67 5.13 0.16 -17.30
N LEU A 68 5.25 -1.17 -17.22
CA LEU A 68 4.61 -1.97 -16.17
C LEU A 68 5.07 -1.59 -14.76
N LYS A 69 6.37 -1.36 -14.55
CA LYS A 69 6.90 -0.92 -13.25
C LYS A 69 6.36 0.45 -12.86
N ILE A 70 6.30 1.39 -13.81
CA ILE A 70 5.72 2.72 -13.58
C ILE A 70 4.23 2.61 -13.22
N HIS A 71 3.48 1.75 -13.94
CA HIS A 71 2.07 1.49 -13.65
C HIS A 71 1.87 0.96 -12.23
N GLN A 72 2.64 -0.05 -11.82
CA GLN A 72 2.58 -0.63 -10.47
C GLN A 72 2.87 0.42 -9.39
N LYS A 73 3.91 1.26 -9.60
CA LYS A 73 4.24 2.35 -8.68
C LYS A 73 3.10 3.37 -8.57
N ASN A 74 2.52 3.79 -9.71
CA ASN A 74 1.39 4.72 -9.72
C ASN A 74 0.15 4.13 -9.05
N ALA A 75 -0.13 2.84 -9.24
CA ALA A 75 -1.23 2.14 -8.60
C ALA A 75 -1.07 2.13 -7.06
N LEU A 76 0.14 1.85 -6.56
CA LEU A 76 0.42 1.87 -5.12
C LEU A 76 0.27 3.28 -4.54
N GLN A 77 0.82 4.30 -5.20
CA GLN A 77 0.68 5.70 -4.79
C GLN A 77 -0.78 6.17 -4.79
N ARG A 78 -1.57 5.72 -5.77
CA ARG A 78 -3.00 5.99 -5.85
C ARG A 78 -3.76 5.34 -4.69
N LYS A 79 -3.45 4.08 -4.37
CA LYS A 79 -4.04 3.41 -3.19
C LYS A 79 -3.74 4.19 -1.91
N LEU A 80 -2.50 4.60 -1.70
CA LEU A 80 -2.10 5.41 -0.54
C LEU A 80 -2.84 6.76 -0.48
N THR A 81 -2.93 7.47 -1.61
CA THR A 81 -3.62 8.76 -1.70
C THR A 81 -5.12 8.60 -1.42
N GLN A 82 -5.73 7.52 -1.90
CA GLN A 82 -7.13 7.19 -1.64
C GLN A 82 -7.36 6.87 -0.16
N THR A 83 -6.48 6.10 0.47
CA THR A 83 -6.57 5.81 1.90
C THR A 83 -6.41 7.09 2.74
N LEU A 84 -5.48 7.98 2.39
CA LEU A 84 -5.33 9.28 3.03
C LEU A 84 -6.59 10.15 2.90
N LEU A 85 -7.21 10.17 1.71
CA LEU A 85 -8.46 10.87 1.49
C LEU A 85 -9.58 10.31 2.39
N GLN A 86 -9.71 8.98 2.47
CA GLN A 86 -10.71 8.33 3.31
C GLN A 86 -10.51 8.64 4.80
N ILE A 87 -9.26 8.63 5.28
CA ILE A 87 -8.93 9.01 6.65
C ILE A 87 -9.37 10.43 6.94
N ASN A 88 -9.00 11.39 6.08
CA ASN A 88 -9.35 12.79 6.30
C ASN A 88 -10.86 13.04 6.21
N LYS A 89 -11.59 12.34 5.33
CA LYS A 89 -13.05 12.39 5.28
C LYS A 89 -13.68 11.82 6.55
N ALA A 90 -13.19 10.69 7.05
CA ALA A 90 -13.68 10.10 8.30
C ALA A 90 -13.48 11.03 9.49
N GLU A 91 -12.30 11.62 9.63
CA GLU A 91 -12.01 12.60 10.69
C GLU A 91 -12.85 13.87 10.56
N TYR A 92 -13.07 14.35 9.33
CA TYR A 92 -13.97 15.48 9.09
C TYR A 92 -15.41 15.17 9.57
N HIS A 93 -15.98 14.04 9.13
CA HIS A 93 -17.34 13.65 9.54
C HIS A 93 -17.45 13.36 11.05
N TYR A 94 -16.39 12.88 11.69
CA TYR A 94 -16.35 12.76 13.14
C TYR A 94 -16.45 14.14 13.81
N LEU A 95 -15.69 15.13 13.33
CA LEU A 95 -15.67 16.47 13.90
C LEU A 95 -16.94 17.30 13.60
N THR A 96 -17.69 16.99 12.54
CA THR A 96 -18.89 17.75 12.15
C THR A 96 -20.19 17.07 12.51
N GLU A 97 -20.24 15.74 12.43
CA GLU A 97 -21.47 14.94 12.53
C GLU A 97 -21.38 13.88 13.64
N ASN A 98 -20.27 13.84 14.40
CA ASN A 98 -19.99 12.83 15.43
C ASN A 98 -20.05 11.39 14.91
N LYS A 99 -19.89 11.19 13.59
CA LYS A 99 -19.87 9.86 12.96
C LYS A 99 -18.56 9.16 13.29
N LYS A 100 -18.65 7.95 13.84
CA LYS A 100 -17.50 7.13 14.22
C LYS A 100 -17.48 5.84 13.41
N PRO A 101 -16.70 5.77 12.32
CA PRO A 101 -16.59 4.57 11.50
C PRO A 101 -15.59 3.54 12.04
N TRP A 102 -15.01 3.78 13.23
CA TRP A 102 -13.99 2.92 13.82
C TRP A 102 -14.61 1.79 14.63
N TYR A 103 -13.80 0.79 14.96
CA TYR A 103 -14.23 -0.30 15.83
C TYR A 103 -14.51 0.24 17.24
N ASP A 104 -15.63 -0.19 17.83
CA ASP A 104 -16.17 0.29 19.10
C ASP A 104 -15.58 -0.43 20.33
N GLY A 105 -14.83 -1.52 20.13
CA GLY A 105 -14.19 -2.26 21.20
C GLY A 105 -15.13 -3.17 21.98
N ALA A 106 -16.36 -3.41 21.51
CA ALA A 106 -17.38 -4.16 22.27
C ALA A 106 -16.90 -5.58 22.69
N SER A 107 -15.99 -6.20 21.93
CA SER A 107 -15.43 -7.52 22.29
C SER A 107 -14.49 -7.50 23.50
N TYR A 108 -14.02 -6.32 23.94
CA TYR A 108 -13.11 -6.17 25.07
C TYR A 108 -13.84 -5.86 26.39
N ILE A 109 -15.18 -5.79 26.38
CA ILE A 109 -15.99 -5.60 27.58
C ILE A 109 -15.75 -6.80 28.52
N ASN A 110 -15.27 -6.52 29.74
CA ASN A 110 -15.09 -7.52 30.78
C ASN A 110 -15.89 -7.14 32.04
N PRO A 111 -17.02 -7.80 32.32
CA PRO A 111 -17.84 -7.50 33.51
C PRO A 111 -17.12 -7.72 34.85
N GLN A 112 -16.01 -8.45 34.87
CA GLN A 112 -15.23 -8.74 36.08
C GLN A 112 -14.12 -7.70 36.35
N HIS A 113 -13.96 -6.70 35.48
CA HIS A 113 -12.91 -5.69 35.62
C HIS A 113 -13.39 -4.50 36.44
N ASP A 114 -12.54 -4.01 37.34
CA ASP A 114 -12.83 -3.03 38.41
C ASP A 114 -13.62 -1.78 37.99
N TYR A 115 -13.53 -1.38 36.72
CA TYR A 115 -14.15 -0.14 36.23
C TYR A 115 -14.59 -0.18 34.77
N SER A 116 -14.37 -1.28 34.02
CA SER A 116 -14.63 -1.26 32.57
C SER A 116 -16.11 -1.22 32.23
N TYR A 117 -16.96 -1.69 33.16
CA TYR A 117 -18.42 -1.70 33.00
C TYR A 117 -19.06 -0.38 33.47
N ASP A 118 -18.51 0.26 34.52
CA ASP A 118 -19.10 1.49 35.09
C ASP A 118 -18.69 2.77 34.34
N LEU A 119 -17.50 2.79 33.72
CA LEU A 119 -16.95 3.98 33.06
C LEU A 119 -17.18 4.03 31.54
N ASP A 120 -18.08 3.20 31.00
CA ASP A 120 -18.39 3.11 29.57
C ASP A 120 -17.12 3.10 28.68
N ILE A 121 -16.16 2.22 29.03
CA ILE A 121 -14.84 2.20 28.37
C ILE A 121 -14.95 1.63 26.95
N PHE A 122 -15.83 0.68 26.72
CA PHE A 122 -15.98 -0.05 25.45
C PHE A 122 -17.44 -0.06 24.97
N GLY A 123 -17.64 -0.24 23.67
CA GLY A 123 -18.96 -0.25 23.04
C GLY A 123 -19.29 1.04 22.27
N THR A 124 -20.51 1.13 21.76
CA THR A 124 -20.98 2.29 21.00
C THR A 124 -20.92 3.57 21.83
N GLU A 125 -20.47 4.70 21.24
CA GLU A 125 -20.22 5.97 21.95
C GLU A 125 -19.27 5.92 23.17
N SER A 126 -18.56 4.81 23.39
CA SER A 126 -17.61 4.66 24.51
C SER A 126 -16.33 5.47 24.36
N LEU A 127 -15.56 5.58 25.46
CA LEU A 127 -14.24 6.19 25.43
C LEU A 127 -13.32 5.54 24.39
N TYR A 128 -13.29 4.20 24.30
CA TYR A 128 -12.51 3.48 23.30
C TYR A 128 -12.94 3.88 21.88
N HIS A 129 -14.24 3.94 21.62
CA HIS A 129 -14.77 4.31 20.31
C HIS A 129 -14.39 5.74 19.91
N HIS A 130 -14.39 6.66 20.88
CA HIS A 130 -13.93 8.04 20.70
C HIS A 130 -12.42 8.17 20.50
N LEU A 131 -11.61 7.24 21.01
CA LEU A 131 -10.15 7.28 20.95
C LEU A 131 -9.56 6.49 19.79
N ASN A 132 -10.22 5.43 19.33
CA ASN A 132 -9.66 4.45 18.42
C ASN A 132 -9.31 5.03 17.03
N ARG A 133 -8.02 5.14 16.73
CA ARG A 133 -7.45 5.36 15.37
C ARG A 133 -6.43 4.27 15.03
N THR A 134 -6.65 3.07 15.55
CA THR A 134 -5.78 1.92 15.28
C THR A 134 -6.19 1.24 13.97
N ALA A 135 -5.21 0.77 13.20
CA ALA A 135 -5.45 0.11 11.92
C ALA A 135 -5.45 -1.43 12.05
N THR A 136 -4.54 -1.97 12.85
CA THR A 136 -4.28 -3.41 13.00
C THR A 136 -5.02 -4.00 14.19
N GLU A 137 -5.32 -5.30 14.19
CA GLU A 137 -5.92 -5.98 15.35
C GLU A 137 -4.99 -5.94 16.57
N ALA A 138 -3.68 -6.15 16.36
CA ALA A 138 -2.70 -5.95 17.42
C ALA A 138 -2.74 -4.54 18.04
N GLY A 139 -2.97 -3.51 17.23
CA GLY A 139 -3.11 -2.12 17.70
C GLY A 139 -4.40 -1.90 18.49
N LYS A 140 -5.52 -2.44 18.02
CA LYS A 140 -6.81 -2.42 18.73
C LYS A 140 -6.69 -3.06 20.11
N TYR A 141 -6.11 -4.26 20.16
CA TYR A 141 -5.86 -4.99 21.39
C TYR A 141 -4.93 -4.21 22.33
N ALA A 142 -3.83 -3.64 21.81
CA ALA A 142 -2.92 -2.84 22.63
C ALA A 142 -3.60 -1.61 23.24
N LEU A 143 -4.43 -0.88 22.48
CA LEU A 143 -5.20 0.25 23.00
C LEU A 143 -6.21 -0.20 24.07
N ALA A 144 -6.88 -1.32 23.88
CA ALA A 144 -7.82 -1.87 24.85
C ALA A 144 -7.12 -2.25 26.16
N GLN A 145 -6.00 -2.96 26.09
CA GLN A 145 -5.19 -3.31 27.27
C GLN A 145 -4.66 -2.07 27.99
N GLU A 146 -4.28 -1.05 27.23
CA GLU A 146 -3.83 0.22 27.80
C GLU A 146 -4.92 0.91 28.63
N LEU A 147 -6.17 0.93 28.15
CA LEU A 147 -7.31 1.49 28.89
C LEU A 147 -7.72 0.66 30.11
N LEU A 148 -7.40 -0.63 30.14
CA LEU A 148 -7.65 -1.53 31.27
C LEU A 148 -6.48 -1.54 32.28
N SER A 149 -5.31 -1.02 31.91
CA SER A 149 -4.09 -1.11 32.72
C SER A 149 -3.96 0.00 33.77
N HIS A 150 -3.48 -0.35 34.97
CA HIS A 150 -3.05 0.61 35.98
C HIS A 150 -1.62 1.09 35.70
N ASN A 151 -1.50 2.27 35.11
CA ASN A 151 -0.20 2.86 34.80
C ASN A 151 0.39 3.63 35.99
N THR A 152 1.70 3.48 36.21
CA THR A 152 2.45 4.30 37.18
C THR A 152 2.60 5.75 36.68
N SER A 153 2.79 6.70 37.59
CA SER A 153 2.97 8.13 37.24
C SER A 153 4.10 8.35 36.22
N GLN A 154 5.21 7.61 36.35
CA GLN A 154 6.33 7.71 35.41
C GLN A 154 5.95 7.22 34.00
N GLN A 155 5.18 6.13 33.89
CA GLN A 155 4.69 5.63 32.60
C GLN A 155 3.73 6.62 31.95
N ILE A 156 2.83 7.24 32.73
CA ILE A 156 1.89 8.24 32.25
C ILE A 156 2.63 9.45 31.66
N VAL A 157 3.62 10.01 32.38
CA VAL A 157 4.40 11.16 31.90
C VAL A 157 5.16 10.82 30.62
N LYS A 158 5.72 9.60 30.53
CA LYS A 158 6.41 9.15 29.30
C LYS A 158 5.44 9.08 28.11
N LYS A 159 4.23 8.55 28.31
CA LYS A 159 3.19 8.45 27.28
C LYS A 159 2.71 9.83 26.83
N GLN A 160 2.43 10.73 27.77
CA GLN A 160 2.03 12.11 27.47
C GLN A 160 3.06 12.83 26.61
N LYS A 161 4.35 12.72 26.94
CA LYS A 161 5.44 13.30 26.13
C LYS A 161 5.45 12.74 24.70
N ALA A 162 5.30 11.43 24.56
CA ALA A 162 5.24 10.79 23.24
C ALA A 162 3.97 11.22 22.46
N THR A 163 2.83 11.38 23.13
CA THR A 163 1.61 11.90 22.52
C THR A 163 1.78 13.34 22.06
N ASP A 164 2.40 14.21 22.86
CA ASP A 164 2.65 15.62 22.54
C ASP A 164 3.63 15.80 21.38
N GLU A 165 4.64 14.94 21.30
CA GLU A 165 5.58 14.88 20.16
C GLU A 165 4.82 14.53 18.88
N LEU A 166 4.07 13.43 18.88
CA LEU A 166 3.34 12.96 17.71
C LEU A 166 2.14 13.85 17.34
N ALA A 167 1.56 14.58 18.30
CA ALA A 167 0.44 15.49 18.05
C ALA A 167 0.78 16.58 17.03
N LYS A 168 2.05 17.01 17.01
CA LYS A 168 2.57 18.05 16.10
C LYS A 168 2.74 17.51 14.67
N GLU A 169 3.08 16.23 14.52
CA GLU A 169 3.40 15.57 13.24
C GLU A 169 2.17 14.98 12.55
N VAL A 170 1.16 15.81 12.26
CA VAL A 170 -0.12 15.36 11.69
C VAL A 170 0.04 14.61 10.36
N VAL A 171 0.88 15.11 9.45
CA VAL A 171 1.07 14.51 8.13
C VAL A 171 1.69 13.12 8.27
N TRP A 172 2.76 13.02 9.06
CA TRP A 172 3.43 11.74 9.31
C TRP A 172 2.50 10.71 9.95
N ARG A 173 1.70 11.11 10.95
CA ARG A 173 0.73 10.20 11.59
C ARG A 173 -0.31 9.68 10.59
N GLN A 174 -0.82 10.52 9.70
CA GLN A 174 -1.79 10.11 8.70
C GLN A 174 -1.16 9.17 7.66
N GLU A 175 0.07 9.43 7.23
CA GLU A 175 0.81 8.54 6.32
C GLU A 175 1.08 7.18 6.97
N PHE A 176 1.53 7.16 8.22
CA PHE A 176 1.74 5.94 8.98
C PHE A 176 0.43 5.14 9.15
N TYR A 177 -0.65 5.82 9.53
CA TYR A 177 -1.97 5.18 9.66
C TYR A 177 -2.50 4.65 8.32
N ALA A 178 -2.32 5.40 7.22
CA ALA A 178 -2.71 4.97 5.88
C ALA A 178 -1.95 3.71 5.44
N LEU A 179 -0.64 3.66 5.66
CA LEU A 179 0.18 2.47 5.38
C LEU A 179 -0.29 1.27 6.20
N ALA A 180 -0.51 1.46 7.51
CA ALA A 180 -0.99 0.40 8.38
C ALA A 180 -2.37 -0.13 7.95
N LYS A 181 -3.28 0.75 7.51
CA LYS A 181 -4.60 0.36 6.97
C LYS A 181 -4.47 -0.41 5.66
N MET A 182 -3.64 0.06 4.73
CA MET A 182 -3.37 -0.64 3.47
C MET A 182 -2.83 -2.05 3.65
N VAL A 183 -2.04 -2.27 4.71
CA VAL A 183 -1.49 -3.56 5.12
C VAL A 183 -2.55 -4.42 5.81
N SER A 184 -3.35 -3.84 6.71
CA SER A 184 -4.39 -4.57 7.44
C SER A 184 -5.51 -5.10 6.54
N ASP A 185 -5.79 -4.41 5.43
CA ASP A 185 -6.78 -4.83 4.43
C ASP A 185 -6.36 -6.08 3.62
N LEU A 186 -5.11 -6.58 3.76
CA LEU A 186 -4.70 -7.81 3.09
C LEU A 186 -5.14 -9.06 3.88
N PRO A 187 -5.73 -10.06 3.21
CA PRO A 187 -6.09 -11.31 3.87
C PRO A 187 -4.84 -12.07 4.36
N ASP A 188 -4.94 -12.61 5.58
CA ASP A 188 -3.93 -13.49 6.21
C ASP A 188 -2.59 -12.80 6.54
N ASN A 189 -2.62 -11.48 6.78
CA ASN A 189 -1.40 -10.69 6.88
C ASN A 189 -0.70 -10.78 8.24
N GLU A 190 -1.42 -10.98 9.34
CA GLU A 190 -0.78 -11.07 10.66
C GLU A 190 0.15 -12.28 10.76
N GLN A 191 -0.28 -13.42 10.21
CA GLN A 191 0.51 -14.64 10.20
C GLN A 191 1.69 -14.50 9.24
N LYS A 192 1.48 -13.97 8.04
CA LYS A 192 2.55 -13.67 7.06
C LYS A 192 3.58 -12.67 7.57
N LEU A 193 3.18 -11.64 8.31
CA LEU A 193 4.10 -10.67 8.91
C LEU A 193 4.94 -11.30 10.01
N ARG A 194 4.33 -12.15 10.85
CA ARG A 194 5.05 -12.92 11.88
C ARG A 194 6.02 -13.91 11.24
N ASP A 195 5.61 -14.57 10.17
CA ASP A 195 6.45 -15.52 9.44
C ASP A 195 7.60 -14.82 8.72
N TRP A 196 7.34 -13.66 8.10
CA TRP A 196 8.38 -12.81 7.50
C TRP A 196 9.38 -12.32 8.54
N ALA A 197 8.92 -11.87 9.71
CA ALA A 197 9.81 -11.40 10.79
C ALA A 197 10.68 -12.54 11.37
N LYS A 198 10.24 -13.79 11.26
CA LYS A 198 10.99 -14.98 11.65
C LYS A 198 11.93 -15.49 10.55
N GLN A 199 11.70 -15.10 9.29
CA GLN A 199 12.57 -15.51 8.18
C GLN A 199 13.85 -14.69 8.19
N ASN A 200 14.99 -15.36 8.45
CA ASN A 200 16.30 -14.82 8.10
C ASN A 200 16.30 -14.54 6.60
N HIS A 201 16.39 -13.27 6.20
CA HIS A 201 16.35 -12.87 4.80
C HIS A 201 17.56 -13.42 4.04
N ILE A 202 17.40 -14.59 3.41
CA ILE A 202 18.30 -15.06 2.38
C ILE A 202 17.94 -14.25 1.13
N GLY A 203 18.72 -13.20 0.89
CA GLY A 203 18.49 -12.25 -0.20
C GLY A 203 18.22 -12.98 -1.52
N VAL A 204 17.23 -12.47 -2.27
CA VAL A 204 16.86 -12.98 -3.60
C VAL A 204 18.13 -13.19 -4.41
N HIS A 205 18.50 -14.45 -4.58
CA HIS A 205 19.83 -14.81 -5.03
C HIS A 205 20.01 -14.27 -6.45
N ARG A 206 21.03 -13.43 -6.65
CA ARG A 206 21.51 -12.87 -7.92
C ARG A 206 21.49 -13.88 -9.09
N LYS A 207 21.58 -15.18 -8.77
CA LYS A 207 21.47 -16.35 -9.66
C LYS A 207 20.13 -16.47 -10.38
N MET A 208 18.99 -16.11 -9.77
CA MET A 208 17.67 -16.24 -10.41
C MET A 208 17.44 -15.17 -11.49
N ALA A 209 17.98 -13.97 -11.29
CA ALA A 209 18.02 -12.93 -12.33
C ALA A 209 18.98 -13.31 -13.48
N ILE A 210 20.08 -13.99 -13.15
CA ILE A 210 21.05 -14.50 -14.14
C ILE A 210 20.43 -15.65 -14.96
N CYS A 211 19.67 -16.57 -14.35
CA CYS A 211 18.97 -17.63 -15.07
C CYS A 211 17.96 -17.08 -16.10
N CYS A 212 17.24 -16.00 -15.79
CA CYS A 212 16.35 -15.34 -16.75
C CYS A 212 17.08 -14.73 -17.96
N LEU A 213 18.36 -14.35 -17.82
CA LEU A 213 19.19 -13.88 -18.93
C LEU A 213 19.72 -15.01 -19.83
N TYR A 214 19.85 -16.24 -19.32
CA TYR A 214 20.37 -17.38 -20.07
C TYR A 214 19.30 -18.21 -20.80
N ILE A 215 18.02 -18.08 -20.45
CA ILE A 215 16.89 -18.73 -21.16
C ILE A 215 16.81 -18.37 -22.66
N PRO A 216 17.13 -17.15 -23.14
CA PRO A 216 17.15 -16.85 -24.57
C PRO A 216 18.39 -17.40 -25.31
N TYR A 217 19.47 -17.75 -24.61
CA TYR A 217 20.72 -18.24 -25.23
C TYR A 217 20.58 -19.53 -26.07
N PRO A 218 19.88 -20.60 -25.61
CA PRO A 218 19.66 -21.78 -26.43
C PRO A 218 18.75 -21.53 -27.65
N PHE A 219 17.94 -20.46 -27.63
CA PHE A 219 17.14 -20.04 -28.79
C PHE A 219 18.03 -19.35 -29.84
N PHE A 220 18.99 -18.52 -29.41
CA PHE A 220 20.04 -17.95 -30.27
C PHE A 220 21.01 -19.00 -30.84
N LEU A 221 21.33 -20.06 -30.09
CA LEU A 221 22.21 -21.13 -30.57
C LEU A 221 21.55 -22.00 -31.67
N LYS A 222 20.23 -22.23 -31.57
CA LYS A 222 19.46 -22.90 -32.64
C LYS A 222 19.39 -22.04 -33.91
N PHE A 223 19.42 -20.72 -33.77
CA PHE A 223 19.40 -19.77 -34.90
C PHE A 223 20.69 -19.77 -35.72
N THR A 224 21.86 -19.88 -35.09
CA THR A 224 23.14 -19.94 -35.83
C THR A 224 23.36 -21.25 -36.57
N ILE A 225 22.83 -22.36 -36.04
CA ILE A 225 22.90 -23.68 -36.69
C ILE A 225 21.93 -23.77 -37.87
N GLY A 226 20.76 -23.13 -37.79
CA GLY A 226 19.79 -23.06 -38.89
C GLY A 226 20.20 -22.14 -40.06
N LEU A 227 21.14 -21.22 -39.85
CA LEU A 227 21.68 -20.35 -40.90
C LEU A 227 22.85 -20.98 -41.68
N CYS A 228 23.33 -22.16 -41.27
CA CYS A 228 24.51 -22.83 -41.80
C CYS A 228 24.19 -24.17 -42.50
N LEU A 229 22.90 -24.46 -42.74
CA LEU A 229 22.38 -25.68 -43.36
C LEU A 229 21.53 -25.35 -44.58
#